data_AF-A0A229SW51-F1
#
_entry.id   AF-A0A229SW51-F1
#
_cell.length_a   1.000
_cell.length_b   1.000
_cell.length_c   1.000
_cell.angle_alpha   90.00
_cell.angle_beta   90.00
_cell.angle_gamma   90.00
#
_symmetry.space_group_name_H-M   'P 1'
#
loop_
_entity.id
_entity.type
_entity.pdbx_description
1 polymer ?
#
loop_
_entity_poly.entity_id
_entity_poly.type
_entity_poly.pdbx_seq_one_letter_code
_entity_poly.pdbx_strand_id
1 'polypeptide(L)' 'MPDETTPEGDYTESGVPSFDFVRDRIENRHATALGSTELAGETPEAAAFEEKLADRDRAARDKLAEIRREMRGE' A
#
# COMPACT_ATOMS: atom_id res chain seq x y z
N MET A 1 27.34 6.43 -33.24
CA MET A 1 27.02 5.63 -32.04
C MET A 1 27.42 4.21 -32.40
N PRO A 2 28.33 3.55 -31.68
CA PRO A 2 28.55 2.12 -31.91
C PRO A 2 27.23 1.42 -31.60
N ASP A 3 26.76 0.64 -32.58
CA ASP A 3 25.58 -0.20 -32.47
C ASP A 3 25.97 -1.37 -31.55
N GLU A 4 25.67 -1.22 -30.26
CA GLU A 4 25.93 -2.24 -29.25
C GLU A 4 24.88 -3.33 -29.47
N THR A 5 25.24 -4.33 -30.26
CA THR A 5 24.44 -5.53 -30.49
C THR A 5 24.01 -6.08 -29.13
N THR A 6 22.73 -5.90 -28.78
CA THR A 6 22.17 -6.41 -27.53
C THR A 6 22.30 -7.93 -27.59
N PRO A 7 23.08 -8.58 -26.70
CA PRO A 7 23.19 -10.02 -26.69
C PRO A 7 21.82 -10.65 -26.41
N GLU A 8 21.64 -11.93 -26.74
CA GLU A 8 20.48 -12.70 -26.28
C GLU A 8 20.53 -12.85 -24.74
N GLY A 9 20.06 -11.83 -24.02
CA GLY A 9 20.08 -11.78 -22.56
C GLY A 9 19.63 -10.43 -21.98
N ASP A 10 19.40 -10.41 -20.67
CA ASP A 10 18.91 -9.21 -19.94
C ASP A 10 19.94 -8.08 -19.86
N TYR A 11 21.21 -8.36 -20.17
CA TYR A 11 22.33 -7.43 -20.07
C TYR A 11 23.25 -7.55 -21.30
N THR A 12 23.86 -6.44 -21.68
CA THR A 12 24.99 -6.39 -22.61
C THR A 12 26.24 -7.03 -22.01
N GLU A 13 27.24 -7.33 -22.83
CA GLU A 13 28.54 -7.84 -22.36
C GLU A 13 29.24 -6.85 -21.41
N SER A 14 28.97 -5.55 -21.59
CA SER A 14 29.44 -4.46 -20.72
C SER A 14 28.64 -4.33 -19.41
N GLY A 15 27.62 -5.17 -19.20
CA GLY A 15 26.77 -5.20 -18.01
C GLY A 15 25.65 -4.16 -18.00
N VAL A 16 25.34 -3.54 -19.14
CA VAL A 16 24.25 -2.58 -19.27
C VAL A 16 22.93 -3.34 -19.46
N PRO A 17 21.88 -3.08 -18.67
CA PRO A 17 20.60 -3.76 -18.84
C PRO A 17 19.95 -3.44 -20.19
N SER A 18 19.28 -4.42 -20.79
CA SER A 18 18.46 -4.19 -21.99
C SER A 18 17.23 -3.36 -21.66
N PHE A 19 16.70 -2.66 -22.69
CA PHE A 19 15.48 -1.87 -22.52
C PHE A 19 14.29 -2.72 -22.08
N ASP A 20 14.12 -3.90 -22.69
CA ASP A 20 13.03 -4.81 -22.38
C ASP A 20 13.12 -5.31 -20.93
N PHE A 21 14.31 -5.66 -20.44
CA PHE A 21 14.49 -6.06 -19.04
C PHE A 21 14.12 -4.95 -18.05
N VAL A 22 14.50 -3.70 -18.35
CA VAL A 22 14.14 -2.55 -17.50
C VAL A 22 12.64 -2.30 -17.53
N ARG A 23 12.01 -2.36 -18.71
CA ARG A 23 10.56 -2.22 -18.87
C ARG A 23 9.82 -3.27 -18.04
N ASP A 24 10.14 -4.54 -18.24
CA ASP A 24 9.47 -5.65 -17.57
C ASP A 24 9.66 -5.57 -16.04
N ARG A 25 10.84 -5.12 -15.58
CA ARG A 25 11.09 -4.90 -14.14
C ARG A 25 10.26 -3.76 -13.56
N ILE A 26 10.07 -2.67 -14.31
CA ILE A 26 9.23 -1.54 -13.89
C ILE A 26 7.76 -1.97 -13.85
N GLU A 27 7.28 -2.65 -14.89
CA GLU A 27 5.90 -3.12 -14.98
C GLU A 27 5.57 -4.09 -13.84
N ASN A 28 6.44 -5.05 -13.55
CA ASN A 28 6.27 -5.96 -12.42
C ASN A 28 6.20 -5.24 -11.07
N ARG A 29 7.08 -4.24 -10.83
CA ARG A 29 7.04 -3.45 -9.59
C ARG A 29 5.77 -2.63 -9.49
N HIS A 30 5.34 -2.04 -10.59
CA HIS A 30 4.12 -1.23 -10.63
C HIS A 30 2.88 -2.08 -10.36
N ALA A 31 2.75 -3.23 -11.03
CA ALA A 31 1.66 -4.17 -10.80
C ALA A 31 1.64 -4.69 -9.34
N THR A 32 2.81 -5.03 -8.80
CA THR A 32 2.94 -5.44 -7.39
C THR A 32 2.52 -4.33 -6.44
N ALA A 33 2.96 -3.09 -6.67
CA ALA A 33 2.61 -1.96 -5.83
C ALA A 33 1.10 -1.70 -5.82
N LEU A 34 0.46 -1.75 -6.99
CA LEU A 34 -0.99 -1.61 -7.13
C LEU A 34 -1.76 -2.68 -6.33
N GLY A 35 -1.36 -3.95 -6.39
CA GLY A 35 -2.04 -5.02 -5.63
C GLY A 35 -1.67 -5.06 -4.15
N SER A 36 -0.50 -4.52 -3.77
CA SER A 36 -0.01 -4.60 -2.39
C SER A 36 -0.86 -3.81 -1.39
N THR A 37 -1.51 -2.72 -1.81
CA THR A 37 -2.37 -1.92 -0.93
C THR A 37 -3.66 -2.63 -0.57
N GLU A 38 -4.23 -3.39 -1.51
CA GLU A 38 -5.43 -4.20 -1.28
C GLU A 38 -5.11 -5.35 -0.31
N LEU A 39 -4.03 -6.08 -0.58
CA LEU A 39 -3.56 -7.17 0.29
C LEU A 39 -3.21 -6.70 1.70
N ALA A 40 -2.64 -5.50 1.86
CA ALA A 40 -2.33 -4.94 3.17
C ALA A 40 -3.60 -4.65 4.00
N GLY A 41 -4.70 -4.25 3.34
CA GLY A 41 -5.99 -4.00 3.98
C GLY A 41 -6.71 -5.27 4.43
N GLU A 42 -6.46 -6.41 3.78
CA GLU A 42 -7.12 -7.69 4.08
C GLU A 42 -6.37 -8.55 5.13
N THR A 43 -5.37 -7.97 5.81
CA THR A 43 -4.62 -8.69 6.85
C THR A 43 -5.40 -8.79 8.17
N PRO A 44 -5.22 -9.86 8.96
CA PRO A 44 -5.78 -9.96 10.31
C PRO A 44 -5.40 -8.77 11.21
N GLU A 45 -4.20 -8.23 11.04
CA GLU A 45 -3.70 -7.06 11.77
C GLU A 45 -4.45 -5.78 11.38
N ALA A 46 -4.77 -5.60 10.09
CA ALA A 46 -5.59 -4.48 9.62
C ALA A 46 -7.01 -4.56 10.20
N ALA A 47 -7.64 -5.74 10.15
CA ALA A 47 -8.96 -5.96 10.75
C ALA A 47 -8.97 -5.65 12.27
N ALA A 48 -7.96 -6.10 13.00
CA ALA A 48 -7.83 -5.82 14.43
C ALA A 48 -7.59 -4.32 14.73
N PHE A 49 -6.91 -3.60 13.83
CA PHE A 49 -6.73 -2.15 13.96
C PHE A 49 -8.04 -1.39 13.69
N GLU A 50 -8.80 -1.80 12.69
CA GLU A 50 -10.12 -1.24 12.37
C GLU A 50 -11.11 -1.43 13.52
N GLU A 51 -11.13 -2.61 14.15
CA GLU A 51 -11.96 -2.89 15.33
C GLU A 51 -11.63 -1.93 16.49
N LYS A 52 -10.34 -1.76 16.80
CA LYS A 52 -9.89 -0.81 17.83
C LYS A 52 -10.29 0.62 17.54
N LEU A 53 -10.23 1.03 16.27
CA LEU A 53 -10.65 2.36 15.84
C LEU A 53 -12.16 2.54 16.02
N ALA A 54 -12.96 1.54 15.63
CA ALA A 54 -14.41 1.55 15.78
C ALA A 54 -14.82 1.62 17.26
N ASP A 55 -14.16 0.87 18.13
CA ASP A 55 -14.40 0.89 19.57
C ASP A 55 -14.06 2.24 20.20
N ARG A 56 -12.91 2.82 19.82
CA ARG A 56 -12.52 4.17 20.26
C ARG A 56 -13.56 5.21 19.85
N ASP A 57 -14.03 5.14 18.61
CA ASP A 57 -15.00 6.09 18.08
C ASP A 57 -16.38 5.92 18.75
N ARG A 58 -16.77 4.69 19.08
CA ARG A 58 -17.97 4.42 19.89
C ARG A 58 -17.85 5.03 21.28
N ALA A 59 -16.76 4.76 21.99
CA ALA A 59 -16.49 5.33 23.31
C ALA A 59 -16.47 6.87 23.30
N ALA A 60 -15.87 7.47 22.27
CA ALA A 60 -15.87 8.92 22.09
C ALA A 60 -17.29 9.47 21.90
N ARG A 61 -18.12 8.82 21.07
CA ARG A 61 -19.53 9.22 20.87
C ARG A 61 -20.34 9.11 22.15
N ASP A 62 -20.17 8.02 22.90
CA ASP A 62 -20.88 7.80 24.17
C ASP A 62 -20.50 8.87 25.21
N LYS A 63 -19.20 9.19 25.33
CA LYS A 63 -18.75 10.25 26.23
C LYS A 63 -19.28 11.62 25.82
N LEU A 64 -19.30 11.92 24.52
CA LEU A 64 -19.89 13.17 24.01
C LEU A 64 -21.40 13.23 24.29
N ALA A 65 -22.11 12.10 24.21
CA ALA A 65 -23.53 12.04 24.54
C ALA A 65 -23.77 12.29 26.04
N GLU A 66 -22.93 11.72 26.91
CA GLU A 66 -22.95 11.96 28.36
C GLU A 66 -22.75 13.44 28.68
N ILE A 67 -21.70 14.07 28.14
CA ILE A 67 -21.43 15.50 28.33
C ILE A 67 -22.64 16.36 27.91
N ARG A 68 -23.28 16.01 26.78
CA ARG A 68 -24.46 16.76 26.31
C ARG A 68 -25.66 16.62 27.24
N ARG A 69 -25.85 15.48 27.89
CA ARG A 69 -26.91 15.29 28.90
C ARG A 69 -26.64 16.13 30.14
N GLU A 70 -25.40 16.08 30.65
CA GLU A 70 -24.98 16.91 31.79
C GLU A 70 -25.19 18.41 31.51
N MET A 71 -24.85 18.87 30.30
CA MET A 71 -25.08 20.27 29.89
C MET A 71 -26.55 20.66 29.79
N ARG A 72 -27.46 19.70 29.54
CA ARG A 72 -28.91 19.93 29.49
C ARG A 72 -29.59 19.79 30.85
N GLY A 73 -28.87 19.31 31.86
CA GLY A 73 -29.42 19.02 33.19
C GLY A 73 -30.31 17.77 33.23
N GLU A 74 -30.08 16.83 32.31
CA GLU A 74 -30.70 15.49 32.27
C GLU A 74 -29.92 14.47 33.10
#